data_AF-A0A8J3ACU7-F1
#
_entry.id   AF-A0A8J3ACU7-F1
#
_cell.length_a   1.000
_cell.length_b   1.000
_cell.length_c   1.000
_cell.angle_alpha   90.00
_cell.angle_beta   90.00
_cell.angle_gamma   90.00
#
_symmetry.space_group_name_H-M   'P 1'
#
loop_
_entity.id
_entity.type
_entity.pdbx_description
1 polymer ?
#
loop_
_entity_poly.entity_id
_entity_poly.type
_entity_poly.pdbx_seq_one_letter_code
_entity_poly.pdbx_strand_id
1 'polypeptide(L)'
;MNYKMTRFMFLCVVLLISNGCNKVEVSKEIKKKESSASLISLNTFEKKSLRYTEQQDILSQSAINNIGYEIKELSNKNTKKYYYVLNLSNKSLSSLDKKNGIVPYDVIKISIGAKSVKNSNIFSKSATSPVFINYKNSRLEENSYYLFESKLPINKDDFRIDAFFVNAEPFTLKNNTVKKGSQTYHFIEDTKDKRGVISE
;
A
#
# COMPACT_ATOMS: atom_id res chain seq x y z
N MET A 1 -54.69 -62.42 11.58
CA MET A 1 -54.26 -61.21 12.33
C MET A 1 -52.73 -61.13 12.15
N ASN A 2 -52.04 -60.11 11.63
CA ASN A 2 -52.34 -58.74 11.24
C ASN A 2 -51.45 -58.37 10.03
N TYR A 3 -51.95 -58.57 8.79
CA TYR A 3 -51.21 -58.19 7.56
C TYR A 3 -51.49 -56.75 7.09
N LYS A 4 -52.26 -55.97 7.85
CA LYS A 4 -52.58 -54.56 7.53
C LYS A 4 -51.61 -53.54 8.13
N MET A 5 -50.76 -53.92 9.08
CA MET A 5 -49.91 -52.99 9.83
C MET A 5 -48.52 -52.78 9.21
N THR A 6 -48.03 -53.74 8.39
CA THR A 6 -46.74 -53.64 7.69
C THR A 6 -46.80 -52.84 6.38
N ARG A 7 -47.97 -52.66 5.78
CA ARG A 7 -48.14 -51.79 4.59
C ARG A 7 -48.17 -50.29 4.91
N PHE A 8 -48.52 -49.92 6.15
CA PHE A 8 -48.50 -48.51 6.57
C PHE A 8 -47.09 -47.99 6.86
N MET A 9 -46.16 -48.85 7.27
CA MET A 9 -44.79 -48.42 7.55
C MET A 9 -43.92 -48.22 6.29
N PHE A 10 -44.21 -48.94 5.21
CA PHE A 10 -43.48 -48.77 3.94
C PHE A 10 -43.91 -47.52 3.16
N LEU A 11 -45.11 -46.99 3.40
CA LEU A 11 -45.60 -45.77 2.73
C LEU A 11 -44.98 -44.49 3.32
N CYS A 12 -44.61 -44.50 4.60
CA CYS A 12 -43.95 -43.36 5.25
C CYS A 12 -42.50 -43.15 4.79
N VAL A 13 -41.81 -44.21 4.33
CA VAL A 13 -40.42 -44.11 3.86
C VAL A 13 -40.35 -43.53 2.44
N VAL A 14 -41.34 -43.79 1.58
CA VAL A 14 -41.32 -43.29 0.19
C VAL A 14 -41.68 -41.80 0.11
N LEU A 15 -42.49 -41.26 1.03
CA LEU A 15 -42.79 -39.82 1.12
C LEU A 15 -41.64 -38.97 1.69
N LEU A 16 -40.67 -39.57 2.38
CA LEU A 16 -39.47 -38.88 2.86
C LEU A 16 -38.40 -38.71 1.77
N ILE A 17 -38.49 -39.47 0.66
CA ILE A 17 -37.53 -39.40 -0.44
C ILE A 17 -37.96 -38.35 -1.49
N SER A 18 -39.22 -37.88 -1.46
CA SER A 18 -39.75 -36.90 -2.42
C SER A 18 -39.66 -35.43 -1.98
N ASN A 19 -39.16 -35.12 -0.78
CA ASN A 19 -39.04 -33.74 -0.27
C ASN A 19 -37.59 -33.24 -0.14
N GLY A 20 -36.61 -33.97 -0.67
CA GLY A 20 -35.24 -33.50 -0.84
C GLY A 20 -35.05 -32.79 -2.18
N CYS A 21 -35.98 -31.91 -2.58
CA CYS A 21 -35.77 -31.03 -3.72
C CYS A 21 -34.52 -30.20 -3.41
N ASN A 22 -33.44 -30.48 -4.14
CA ASN A 22 -32.21 -29.74 -4.12
C ASN A 22 -32.55 -28.24 -4.18
N LYS A 23 -32.47 -27.56 -3.02
CA LYS A 23 -32.15 -26.15 -3.02
C LYS A 23 -30.76 -26.08 -3.61
N VAL A 24 -30.71 -25.89 -4.92
CA VAL A 24 -29.62 -25.14 -5.53
C VAL A 24 -29.69 -23.80 -4.80
N GLU A 25 -28.97 -23.69 -3.69
CA GLU A 25 -28.46 -22.41 -3.24
C GLU A 25 -27.60 -21.94 -4.40
N VAL A 26 -28.26 -21.27 -5.35
CA VAL A 26 -27.62 -20.21 -6.09
C VAL A 26 -27.16 -19.28 -4.99
N SER A 27 -25.93 -19.49 -4.51
CA SER A 27 -25.22 -18.48 -3.77
C SER A 27 -25.27 -17.29 -4.72
N LYS A 28 -26.21 -16.38 -4.47
CA LYS A 28 -26.15 -15.04 -5.02
C LYS A 28 -24.85 -14.54 -4.45
N GLU A 29 -23.78 -14.70 -5.24
CA GLU A 29 -22.48 -14.13 -4.98
C GLU A 29 -22.78 -12.65 -4.80
N ILE A 30 -22.85 -12.22 -3.55
CA ILE A 30 -23.12 -10.83 -3.20
C ILE A 30 -21.90 -10.12 -3.73
N LYS A 31 -21.98 -9.62 -4.97
CA LYS A 31 -20.93 -8.81 -5.58
C LYS A 31 -20.73 -7.64 -4.62
N LYS A 32 -19.68 -7.72 -3.82
CA LYS A 32 -19.32 -6.65 -2.89
C LYS A 32 -19.20 -5.37 -3.71
N LYS A 33 -19.75 -4.28 -3.17
CA LYS A 33 -19.72 -2.97 -3.83
C LYS A 33 -18.28 -2.64 -4.21
N GLU A 34 -18.02 -2.61 -5.51
CA GLU A 34 -16.70 -2.28 -6.04
C GLU A 34 -16.54 -0.76 -6.07
N SER A 35 -15.37 -0.31 -5.66
CA SER A 35 -14.88 1.06 -5.80
C SER A 35 -13.76 1.09 -6.84
N SER A 36 -13.50 2.27 -7.39
CA SER A 36 -12.40 2.50 -8.33
C SER A 36 -11.46 3.59 -7.85
N ALA A 37 -10.16 3.37 -7.99
CA ALA A 37 -9.12 4.38 -7.77
C ALA A 37 -8.42 4.70 -9.09
N SER A 38 -8.16 5.97 -9.36
CA SER A 38 -7.26 6.41 -10.44
C SER A 38 -5.95 6.84 -9.82
N LEU A 39 -4.87 6.14 -10.16
CA LEU A 39 -3.55 6.29 -9.57
C LEU A 39 -2.51 6.57 -10.66
N ILE A 40 -1.31 6.97 -10.27
CA ILE A 40 -0.17 7.11 -11.17
C ILE A 40 0.80 5.96 -10.89
N SER A 41 1.29 5.22 -11.89
CA SER A 41 2.32 4.20 -11.63
C SER A 41 3.61 4.88 -11.15
N LEU A 42 4.16 4.43 -10.02
CA LEU A 42 5.44 4.95 -9.53
C LEU A 42 6.59 4.68 -10.52
N ASN A 43 6.55 3.55 -11.22
CA ASN A 43 7.62 3.15 -12.15
C ASN A 43 7.55 3.95 -13.45
N THR A 44 6.36 4.09 -14.04
CA THR A 44 6.19 4.61 -15.41
C THR A 44 5.60 6.01 -15.47
N PHE A 45 5.03 6.52 -14.38
CA PHE A 45 4.29 7.79 -14.33
C PHE A 45 3.02 7.81 -15.20
N GLU A 46 2.56 6.66 -15.65
CA GLU A 46 1.32 6.52 -16.41
C GLU A 46 0.12 6.35 -15.48
N LYS A 47 -1.05 6.84 -15.90
CA LYS A 47 -2.30 6.66 -15.15
C LYS A 47 -2.71 5.18 -15.15
N LYS A 48 -3.14 4.69 -13.99
CA LYS A 48 -3.64 3.34 -13.78
C LYS A 48 -4.96 3.38 -13.01
N SER A 49 -6.00 2.77 -13.57
CA SER A 49 -7.27 2.58 -12.88
C SER A 49 -7.33 1.21 -12.24
N LEU A 50 -7.69 1.14 -10.96
CA LEU A 50 -7.83 -0.09 -10.20
C LEU A 50 -9.24 -0.21 -9.65
N ARG A 51 -9.78 -1.43 -9.64
CA ARG A 51 -11.04 -1.76 -8.97
C ARG A 51 -10.75 -2.56 -7.71
N TYR A 52 -11.36 -2.16 -6.60
CA TYR A 52 -11.17 -2.78 -5.29
C TYR A 52 -12.48 -2.85 -4.53
N THR A 53 -12.55 -3.74 -3.55
CA THR A 53 -13.72 -3.95 -2.70
C THR A 53 -13.47 -3.51 -1.25
N GLU A 54 -12.23 -3.55 -0.79
CA GLU A 54 -11.84 -3.19 0.57
C GLU A 54 -10.50 -2.45 0.57
N GLN A 55 -10.27 -1.63 1.58
CA GLN A 55 -9.07 -0.82 1.76
C GLN A 55 -8.58 -0.95 3.21
N GLN A 56 -7.27 -1.03 3.38
CA GLN A 56 -6.59 -1.09 4.66
C GLN A 56 -5.29 -0.28 4.65
N ASP A 57 -4.97 0.37 5.75
CA ASP A 57 -3.67 1.02 5.93
C ASP A 57 -2.61 -0.02 6.34
N ILE A 58 -1.52 -0.07 5.59
CA ILE A 58 -0.36 -0.94 5.86
C ILE A 58 0.67 -0.20 6.70
N LEU A 59 1.00 1.02 6.27
CA LEU A 59 1.84 1.95 7.01
C LEU A 59 1.08 3.26 7.16
N SER A 60 0.62 3.51 8.39
CA SER A 60 -0.17 4.69 8.72
C SER A 60 0.73 5.92 8.85
N GLN A 61 0.42 6.95 8.05
CA GLN A 61 0.82 8.36 8.17
C GLN A 61 2.13 8.60 8.94
N SER A 62 3.25 8.39 8.25
CA SER A 62 4.59 8.77 8.73
C SER A 62 5.11 9.96 7.93
N ALA A 63 6.16 10.61 8.41
CA ALA A 63 6.73 11.77 7.73
C ALA A 63 8.24 11.88 7.93
N ILE A 64 8.92 12.38 6.91
CA ILE A 64 10.33 12.77 6.92
C ILE A 64 10.37 14.25 6.52
N ASN A 65 10.73 15.12 7.47
CA ASN A 65 10.66 16.57 7.30
C ASN A 65 9.24 17.01 6.85
N ASN A 66 9.11 17.64 5.69
CA ASN A 66 7.85 18.06 5.08
C ASN A 66 7.17 16.96 4.25
N ILE A 67 7.78 15.79 4.04
CA ILE A 67 7.21 14.76 3.17
C ILE A 67 6.46 13.73 4.02
N GLY A 68 5.13 13.80 3.98
CA GLY A 68 4.24 12.78 4.51
C GLY A 68 4.10 11.60 3.55
N TYR A 69 4.10 10.39 4.09
CA TYR A 69 3.87 9.17 3.32
C TYR A 69 3.00 8.16 4.06
N GLU A 70 2.24 7.40 3.28
CA GLU A 70 1.35 6.36 3.74
C GLU A 70 1.31 5.24 2.69
N ILE A 71 1.30 3.98 3.15
CA ILE A 71 1.10 2.83 2.27
C ILE A 71 -0.26 2.21 2.57
N LYS A 72 -1.08 2.07 1.54
CA LYS A 72 -2.40 1.43 1.58
C LYS A 72 -2.43 0.14 0.78
N GLU A 73 -3.17 -0.83 1.26
CA GLU A 73 -3.60 -2.01 0.52
C GLU A 73 -5.03 -1.81 0.04
N LEU A 74 -5.25 -1.95 -1.26
CA LEU A 74 -6.57 -2.04 -1.88
C LEU A 74 -6.77 -3.50 -2.31
N SER A 75 -7.72 -4.21 -1.70
CA SER A 75 -7.99 -5.61 -2.04
C SER A 75 -9.25 -5.73 -2.89
N ASN A 76 -9.18 -6.56 -3.92
CA ASN A 76 -10.32 -6.95 -4.75
C ASN A 76 -10.65 -8.41 -4.45
N LYS A 77 -11.69 -8.63 -3.63
CA LYS A 77 -12.09 -9.98 -3.18
C LYS A 77 -12.59 -10.86 -4.32
N ASN A 78 -13.17 -10.27 -5.37
CA ASN A 78 -13.68 -11.00 -6.53
C ASN A 78 -12.53 -11.61 -7.34
N THR A 79 -11.44 -10.86 -7.53
CA THR A 79 -10.25 -11.29 -8.29
C THR A 79 -9.14 -11.87 -7.41
N LYS A 80 -9.29 -11.84 -6.08
CA LYS A 80 -8.27 -12.21 -5.09
C LYS A 80 -6.92 -11.51 -5.35
N LYS A 81 -6.99 -10.22 -5.69
CA LYS A 81 -5.83 -9.38 -5.94
C LYS A 81 -5.67 -8.34 -4.84
N TYR A 82 -4.42 -8.07 -4.49
CA TYR A 82 -4.01 -7.05 -3.53
C TYR A 82 -3.14 -6.02 -4.24
N TYR A 83 -3.55 -4.75 -4.22
CA TYR A 83 -2.82 -3.65 -4.83
C TYR A 83 -2.24 -2.75 -3.74
N TYR A 84 -0.97 -2.39 -3.88
CA TYR A 84 -0.30 -1.51 -2.92
C TYR A 84 -0.12 -0.11 -3.51
N VAL A 85 -0.45 0.90 -2.70
CA VAL A 85 -0.49 2.31 -3.09
C VAL A 85 0.31 3.13 -2.10
N LEU A 86 1.19 3.99 -2.60
CA LEU A 86 1.87 5.03 -1.83
C LEU A 86 1.11 6.34 -1.99
N ASN A 87 0.70 6.95 -0.89
CA ASN A 87 0.23 8.33 -0.90
C ASN A 87 1.37 9.22 -0.40
N LEU A 88 1.68 10.27 -1.16
CA LEU A 88 2.59 11.33 -0.76
C LEU A 88 1.81 12.61 -0.51
N SER A 89 2.18 13.33 0.54
CA SER A 89 1.65 14.65 0.86
C SER A 89 2.76 15.58 1.34
N ASN A 90 2.60 16.88 1.13
CA ASN A 90 3.46 17.85 1.82
C ASN A 90 2.79 18.29 3.12
N LYS A 91 3.59 18.30 4.17
CA LYS A 91 3.26 18.84 5.47
C LYS A 91 3.99 20.17 5.65
N SER A 92 3.24 21.20 6.01
CA SER A 92 3.83 22.47 6.44
C SER A 92 4.69 22.27 7.69
N LEU A 93 5.94 22.72 7.63
CA LEU A 93 6.84 22.72 8.79
C LEU A 93 6.34 23.74 9.82
N SER A 94 6.22 23.30 11.07
CA SER A 94 5.82 24.18 12.17
C SER A 94 6.93 25.18 12.50
N SER A 95 6.59 26.25 13.22
CA SER A 95 7.59 27.20 13.72
C SER A 95 8.63 26.54 14.62
N LEU A 96 8.26 25.46 15.33
CA LEU A 96 9.18 24.69 16.17
C LEU A 96 10.17 23.88 15.29
N ASP A 97 9.69 23.23 14.23
CA ASP A 97 10.54 22.48 13.29
C ASP A 97 11.60 23.39 12.66
N LYS A 98 11.19 24.58 12.21
CA LYS A 98 12.09 25.58 11.64
C LYS A 98 13.12 26.07 12.65
N LYS A 99 12.72 26.30 13.92
CA LYS A 99 13.65 26.66 15.01
C LYS A 99 14.65 25.56 15.31
N ASN A 100 14.26 24.29 15.14
CA ASN A 100 15.14 23.13 15.29
C ASN A 100 16.03 22.90 14.06
N GLY A 101 16.03 23.80 13.07
CA GLY A 101 16.86 23.68 11.87
C GLY A 101 16.34 22.66 10.85
N ILE A 102 15.10 22.19 10.98
CA ILE A 102 14.48 21.33 9.97
C ILE A 102 14.14 22.18 8.75
N VAL A 103 14.64 21.77 7.59
CA VAL A 103 14.42 22.41 6.30
C VAL A 103 13.52 21.55 5.43
N PRO A 104 12.75 22.14 4.49
CA PRO A 104 11.95 21.38 3.56
C PRO A 104 12.84 20.68 2.50
N TYR A 105 12.37 19.55 2.03
CA TYR A 105 13.00 18.69 1.04
C TYR A 105 12.00 18.34 -0.07
N ASP A 106 12.54 18.12 -1.26
CA ASP A 106 11.84 17.54 -2.41
C ASP A 106 12.34 16.12 -2.65
N VAL A 107 11.47 15.25 -3.19
CA VAL A 107 11.80 13.84 -3.46
C VAL A 107 12.48 13.72 -4.83
N ILE A 108 13.72 13.21 -4.84
CA ILE A 108 14.48 12.92 -6.07
C ILE A 108 14.24 11.49 -6.56
N LYS A 109 14.08 10.55 -5.63
CA LYS A 109 13.85 9.14 -5.92
C LYS A 109 13.15 8.51 -4.74
N ILE A 110 12.18 7.65 -5.00
CA ILE A 110 11.63 6.76 -3.97
C ILE A 110 11.53 5.35 -4.52
N SER A 111 11.97 4.40 -3.71
CA SER A 111 11.91 2.97 -3.97
C SER A 111 11.19 2.32 -2.80
N ILE A 112 10.18 1.52 -3.09
CA ILE A 112 9.44 0.75 -2.08
C ILE A 112 9.45 -0.70 -2.50
N GLY A 113 9.82 -1.58 -1.57
CA GLY A 113 9.87 -3.01 -1.81
C GLY A 113 9.28 -3.81 -0.67
N ALA A 114 8.78 -5.01 -1.00
CA ALA A 114 8.33 -6.02 -0.05
C ALA A 114 9.27 -7.23 -0.08
N LYS A 115 9.89 -7.54 1.04
CA LYS A 115 10.91 -8.59 1.18
C LYS A 115 10.29 -9.98 0.96
N SER A 116 11.04 -10.89 0.34
CA SER A 116 10.62 -12.29 0.18
C SER A 116 10.74 -13.08 1.49
N VAL A 117 11.72 -12.72 2.32
CA VAL A 117 11.99 -13.30 3.64
C VAL A 117 12.32 -12.20 4.63
N LYS A 118 11.80 -12.32 5.86
CA LYS A 118 12.09 -11.43 6.98
C LYS A 118 13.60 -11.30 7.17
N ASN A 119 14.11 -10.07 7.23
CA ASN A 119 15.53 -9.72 7.34
C ASN A 119 16.41 -9.99 6.09
N SER A 120 15.83 -10.30 4.92
CA SER A 120 16.59 -10.32 3.67
C SER A 120 16.65 -8.93 3.01
N ASN A 121 17.66 -8.69 2.18
CA ASN A 121 17.73 -7.50 1.31
C ASN A 121 17.08 -7.75 -0.07
N ILE A 122 16.39 -8.88 -0.24
CA ILE A 122 15.84 -9.30 -1.52
C ILE A 122 14.34 -9.00 -1.52
N PHE A 123 13.93 -8.10 -2.42
CA PHE A 123 12.52 -7.79 -2.63
C PHE A 123 11.87 -8.80 -3.57
N SER A 124 10.75 -9.37 -3.14
CA SER A 124 9.87 -10.18 -4.00
C SER A 124 9.09 -9.31 -4.99
N LYS A 125 8.80 -8.07 -4.58
CA LYS A 125 8.09 -7.04 -5.34
C LYS A 125 8.69 -5.69 -5.00
N SER A 126 8.89 -4.83 -6.00
CA SER A 126 9.33 -3.46 -5.77
C SER A 126 8.76 -2.52 -6.83
N ALA A 127 8.73 -1.24 -6.47
CA ALA A 127 8.49 -0.13 -7.37
C ALA A 127 9.51 0.96 -7.08
N THR A 128 10.00 1.63 -8.10
CA THR A 128 11.04 2.65 -8.01
C THR A 128 10.75 3.73 -9.02
N SER A 129 10.67 4.98 -8.55
CA SER A 129 10.55 6.13 -9.45
C SER A 129 11.82 6.28 -10.29
N PRO A 130 11.73 6.87 -11.49
CA PRO A 130 12.90 7.45 -12.16
C PRO A 130 13.64 8.40 -11.21
N VAL A 131 14.94 8.57 -11.46
CA VAL A 131 15.76 9.51 -10.69
C VAL A 131 15.63 10.90 -11.31
N PHE A 132 15.19 11.87 -10.52
CA PHE A 132 15.07 13.27 -10.96
C PHE A 132 16.39 14.02 -10.72
N ILE A 133 17.34 13.88 -11.65
CA ILE A 133 18.70 14.44 -11.53
C ILE A 133 18.68 15.98 -11.52
N ASN A 134 17.76 16.60 -12.26
CA ASN A 134 17.58 18.05 -12.22
C ASN A 134 16.52 18.39 -11.17
N TYR A 135 16.94 19.06 -10.10
CA TYR A 135 16.06 19.57 -9.04
C TYR A 135 14.82 20.29 -9.60
N LYS A 136 14.99 21.12 -10.64
CA LYS A 136 13.87 21.87 -11.25
C LYS A 136 12.80 20.96 -11.88
N ASN A 137 13.12 19.69 -12.07
CA ASN A 137 12.28 18.65 -12.65
C ASN A 137 11.97 17.54 -11.64
N SER A 138 12.10 17.76 -10.33
CA SER A 138 11.58 16.80 -9.34
C SER A 138 10.06 16.69 -9.50
N ARG A 139 9.55 15.51 -9.92
CA ARG A 139 8.14 15.32 -10.33
C ARG A 139 7.28 14.57 -9.33
N LEU A 140 7.82 14.16 -8.18
CA LEU A 140 7.01 13.47 -7.18
C LEU A 140 6.19 14.51 -6.42
N GLU A 141 5.00 14.77 -6.96
CA GLU A 141 4.00 15.65 -6.39
C GLU A 141 3.11 14.91 -5.37
N GLU A 142 2.33 15.69 -4.63
CA GLU A 142 1.29 15.19 -3.72
C GLU A 142 0.23 14.40 -4.51
N ASN A 143 0.35 13.08 -4.48
CA ASN A 143 -0.43 12.18 -5.30
C ASN A 143 -0.46 10.78 -4.71
N SER A 144 -1.34 9.94 -5.27
CA SER A 144 -1.43 8.51 -4.99
C SER A 144 -0.77 7.70 -6.11
N TYR A 145 0.30 6.99 -5.76
CA TYR A 145 1.10 6.20 -6.67
C TYR A 145 0.84 4.70 -6.51
N TYR A 146 0.53 4.02 -7.61
CA TYR A 146 0.51 2.56 -7.66
C TYR A 146 1.94 2.01 -7.60
N LEU A 147 2.16 1.08 -6.67
CA LEU A 147 3.44 0.39 -6.48
C LEU A 147 3.46 -0.92 -7.27
N PHE A 148 2.73 -1.93 -6.79
CA PHE A 148 2.71 -3.28 -7.36
C PHE A 148 1.46 -4.05 -6.92
N GLU A 149 1.26 -5.23 -7.52
CA GLU A 149 0.20 -6.17 -7.14
C GLU A 149 0.75 -7.51 -6.62
N SER A 150 -0.03 -8.15 -5.75
CA SER A 150 0.21 -9.48 -5.21
C SER A 150 -1.05 -10.34 -5.26
N LYS A 151 -0.85 -11.67 -5.28
CA LYS A 151 -1.91 -12.69 -5.16
C LYS A 151 -2.21 -13.04 -3.69
N LEU A 152 -1.29 -12.72 -2.78
CA LEU A 152 -1.41 -12.95 -1.35
C LEU A 152 -1.14 -11.64 -0.61
N PRO A 153 -1.79 -11.41 0.55
CA PRO A 153 -1.51 -10.23 1.36
C PRO A 153 -0.06 -10.26 1.85
N ILE A 154 0.58 -9.10 1.86
CA ILE A 154 1.96 -8.89 2.32
C ILE A 154 1.89 -8.31 3.73
N ASN A 155 2.70 -8.84 4.66
CA ASN A 155 2.76 -8.31 6.00
C ASN A 155 3.37 -6.90 6.00
N LYS A 156 2.79 -5.98 6.77
CA LYS A 156 3.29 -4.62 6.92
C LYS A 156 4.77 -4.57 7.33
N ASP A 157 5.25 -5.55 8.12
CA ASP A 157 6.63 -5.60 8.63
C ASP A 157 7.66 -6.02 7.56
N ASP A 158 7.20 -6.44 6.37
CA ASP A 158 8.07 -6.89 5.28
C ASP A 158 8.38 -5.75 4.27
N PHE A 159 7.84 -4.56 4.49
CA PHE A 159 8.09 -3.40 3.63
C PHE A 159 9.39 -2.69 4.00
N ARG A 160 10.05 -2.15 2.98
CA ARG A 160 11.15 -1.20 3.12
C ARG A 160 10.94 -0.03 2.17
N ILE A 161 11.23 1.16 2.68
CA ILE A 161 11.23 2.41 1.94
C ILE A 161 12.67 2.89 1.84
N ASP A 162 13.08 3.27 0.64
CA ASP A 162 14.41 3.80 0.33
C ASP A 162 14.22 5.03 -0.55
N ALA A 163 14.53 6.21 0.00
CA ALA A 163 14.21 7.49 -0.63
C ALA A 163 15.42 8.44 -0.59
N PHE A 164 15.65 9.10 -1.73
CA PHE A 164 16.60 10.18 -1.85
C PHE A 164 15.84 11.50 -1.94
N PHE A 165 16.22 12.42 -1.07
CA PHE A 165 15.66 13.75 -0.97
C PHE A 165 16.72 14.79 -1.26
N VAL A 166 16.29 16.01 -1.57
CA VAL A 166 17.16 17.16 -1.71
C VAL A 166 16.54 18.39 -1.10
N ASN A 167 17.35 19.28 -0.52
CA ASN A 167 16.83 20.47 0.13
C ASN A 167 16.05 21.37 -0.85
N ALA A 168 14.79 21.63 -0.52
CA ALA A 168 13.87 22.44 -1.32
C ALA A 168 14.10 23.95 -1.13
N GLU A 169 14.79 24.35 -0.05
CA GLU A 169 15.11 25.72 0.29
C GLU A 169 16.60 25.86 0.67
N PRO A 170 17.22 27.03 0.45
CA PRO A 170 18.57 27.30 0.93
C PRO A 170 18.57 27.41 2.47
N PHE A 171 19.67 27.05 3.10
CA PHE A 171 19.82 27.17 4.55
C PHE A 171 21.28 27.39 4.94
N THR A 172 21.53 27.81 6.18
CA THR A 172 22.88 28.11 6.67
C THR A 172 23.37 27.00 7.59
N LEU A 173 24.55 26.45 7.28
CA LEU A 173 25.25 25.49 8.12
C LEU A 173 26.65 26.04 8.44
N LYS A 174 26.97 26.23 9.72
CA LYS A 174 28.29 26.69 10.19
C LYS A 174 28.84 27.89 9.38
N ASN A 175 28.02 28.94 9.22
CA ASN A 175 28.31 30.17 8.47
C ASN A 175 28.44 30.03 6.94
N ASN A 176 28.11 28.88 6.36
CA ASN A 176 28.02 28.70 4.91
C ASN A 176 26.57 28.55 4.46
N THR A 177 26.17 29.30 3.42
CA THR A 177 24.86 29.13 2.78
C THR A 177 24.87 27.92 1.85
N VAL A 178 24.14 26.88 2.24
CA VAL A 178 23.82 25.73 1.40
C VAL A 178 22.78 26.16 0.37
N LYS A 179 23.09 25.96 -0.91
CA LYS A 179 22.18 26.34 -2.01
C LYS A 179 21.00 25.38 -2.06
N LYS A 180 19.85 25.88 -2.53
CA LYS A 180 18.70 25.04 -2.87
C LYS A 180 19.12 23.95 -3.87
N GLY A 181 18.70 22.71 -3.65
CA GLY A 181 18.98 21.59 -4.55
C GLY A 181 20.41 21.02 -4.44
N SER A 182 21.24 21.45 -3.47
CA SER A 182 22.65 21.03 -3.40
C SER A 182 22.97 19.97 -2.36
N GLN A 183 22.11 19.77 -1.36
CA GLN A 183 22.32 18.77 -0.31
C GLN A 183 21.29 17.66 -0.43
N THR A 184 21.78 16.45 -0.62
CA THR A 184 20.97 15.24 -0.67
C THR A 184 20.90 14.56 0.69
N TYR A 185 19.74 14.02 1.02
CA TYR A 185 19.52 13.20 2.21
C TYR A 185 19.02 11.82 1.76
N HIS A 186 19.63 10.76 2.27
CA HIS A 186 19.21 9.38 2.02
C HIS A 186 18.47 8.86 3.23
N PHE A 187 17.24 8.40 3.00
CA PHE A 187 16.39 7.80 4.01
C PHE A 187 16.17 6.33 3.68
N ILE A 188 16.30 5.49 4.70
CA ILE A 188 15.93 4.09 4.64
C ILE A 188 15.11 3.77 5.88
N GLU A 189 13.93 3.20 5.67
CA GLU A 189 13.09 2.66 6.74
C GLU A 189 12.72 1.22 6.42
N ASP A 190 13.08 0.32 7.33
CA ASP A 190 12.46 -0.99 7.44
C ASP A 190 11.26 -0.86 8.39
N THR A 191 10.06 -1.19 7.93
CA THR A 191 8.82 -1.01 8.73
C THR A 191 8.80 -1.83 10.02
N LYS A 192 9.68 -2.83 10.12
CA LYS A 192 9.94 -3.63 11.32
C LYS A 192 10.71 -2.86 12.41
N ASP A 193 11.50 -1.84 12.05
CA ASP A 193 12.46 -1.20 12.94
C ASP A 193 12.11 0.27 13.17
N LYS A 194 11.55 0.58 14.34
CA LYS A 194 11.40 1.98 14.83
C LYS A 194 12.74 2.59 15.26
N ARG A 195 13.84 2.22 14.61
CA ARG A 195 15.17 2.77 14.85
C ARG A 195 15.69 3.29 13.53
N GLY A 196 15.34 4.55 13.24
CA GLY A 196 15.95 5.31 12.16
C GLY A 196 17.47 5.29 12.35
N VAL A 197 18.18 4.67 11.42
CA VAL A 197 19.64 4.75 11.36
C VAL A 197 19.96 6.10 10.73
N ILE A 198 20.42 7.04 11.54
CA ILE A 198 21.11 8.24 11.08
C ILE A 198 22.49 7.74 10.65
N SER A 199 22.78 7.77 9.34
CA SER A 199 24.15 7.60 8.87
C SER A 199 24.87 8.96 8.98
N GLU A 200 26.06 8.93 9.56
CA GLU A 200 26.97 10.06 9.78
C GLU A 200 27.54 10.63 8.46
#